data_AF-A0A1Q2HNG5-F1
#
_entry.id   AF-A0A1Q2HNG5-F1
#
_cell.length_a   1.000
_cell.length_b   1.000
_cell.length_c   1.000
_cell.angle_alpha   90.00
_cell.angle_beta   90.00
_cell.angle_gamma   90.00
#
_symmetry.space_group_name_H-M   'P 1'
#
loop_
_entity.id
_entity.type
_entity.pdbx_description
1 polymer ?
#
loop_
_entity_poly.entity_id
_entity_poly.type
_entity_poly.pdbx_seq_one_letter_code
_entity_poly.pdbx_strand_id
1 'polypeptide(L)' 'MKTHFIYKSILSRLILASLSGEITYDQLDKLNQLLASSREARDYYRNFIFCCSCFEKDEIPVYSNVHLRKSSG' A
#
# COMPACT_ATOMS: atom_id res chain seq x y z
N MET A 1 7.11 -17.32 2.20
CA MET A 1 7.00 -16.06 2.99
C MET A 1 8.01 -14.99 2.58
N LYS A 2 9.33 -15.28 2.45
CA LYS A 2 10.34 -14.26 2.04
C LYS A 2 10.03 -13.57 0.69
N THR A 3 9.54 -14.32 -0.30
CA THR A 3 9.20 -13.80 -1.64
C THR A 3 8.05 -12.79 -1.62
N HIS A 4 7.02 -13.03 -0.80
CA HIS A 4 5.91 -12.09 -0.62
C HIS A 4 6.34 -10.77 0.04
N PHE A 5 7.27 -10.84 1.01
CA PHE A 5 7.79 -9.65 1.70
C PHE A 5 8.62 -8.77 0.76
N ILE A 6 9.53 -9.37 0.00
CA ILE A 6 10.35 -8.66 -1.01
C ILE A 6 9.47 -8.03 -2.07
N TYR A 7 8.45 -8.75 -2.54
CA TYR A 7 7.50 -8.25 -3.54
C TYR A 7 6.74 -7.00 -3.07
N LYS A 8 6.13 -7.03 -1.87
CA LYS A 8 5.39 -5.89 -1.32
C LYS A 8 6.30 -4.69 -1.06
N SER A 9 7.55 -4.92 -0.66
CA SER A 9 8.57 -3.87 -0.50
C SER A 9 8.91 -3.19 -1.84
N ILE A 10 9.14 -3.95 -2.90
CA ILE A 10 9.41 -3.40 -4.25
C ILE A 10 8.20 -2.62 -4.75
N LEU A 11 7.00 -3.17 -4.63
CA LEU A 11 5.76 -2.52 -5.05
C LEU A 11 5.54 -1.19 -4.31
N SER A 12 5.75 -1.16 -2.99
CA SER A 12 5.64 0.08 -2.19
C SER A 12 6.57 1.19 -2.69
N ARG A 13 7.84 0.85 -3.00
CA ARG A 13 8.81 1.85 -3.47
C ARG A 13 8.44 2.42 -4.83
N LEU A 14 7.94 1.58 -5.73
CA LEU A 14 7.46 2.02 -7.04
C LEU A 14 6.23 2.92 -6.92
N ILE A 15 5.28 2.59 -6.04
CA ILE A 15 4.10 3.42 -5.77
C ILE A 15 4.52 4.78 -5.22
N LEU A 16 5.39 4.81 -4.21
CA LEU A 16 5.89 6.06 -3.62
C LEU A 16 6.62 6.93 -4.65
N ALA A 17 7.49 6.36 -5.46
CA ALA A 17 8.17 7.09 -6.53
C ALA A 17 7.17 7.66 -7.54
N SER A 18 6.09 6.93 -7.85
CA SER A 18 5.03 7.42 -8.73
C SER A 18 4.27 8.59 -8.13
N LEU A 19 4.04 8.58 -6.81
CA LEU A 19 3.34 9.67 -6.12
C LEU A 19 4.23 10.90 -5.92
N SER A 20 5.54 10.72 -5.72
CA SER A 20 6.50 11.83 -5.57
C SER A 20 6.88 12.49 -6.90
N GLY A 21 6.50 11.91 -8.04
CA GLY A 21 6.91 12.39 -9.37
C GLY A 21 8.35 12.05 -9.75
N GLU A 22 9.03 11.23 -8.95
CA GLU A 22 10.44 10.82 -9.15
C GLU A 22 10.57 9.51 -9.93
N ILE A 23 9.45 8.89 -10.32
CA ILE A 23 9.44 7.62 -11.04
C ILE A 23 10.04 7.75 -12.44
N THR A 24 10.95 6.83 -12.79
CA THR A 24 11.45 6.74 -14.17
C THR A 24 10.48 5.96 -15.06
N TYR A 25 10.64 6.08 -16.38
CA TYR A 25 9.81 5.34 -17.33
C TYR A 25 9.88 3.82 -17.13
N ASP A 26 11.09 3.27 -16.95
CA ASP A 26 11.30 1.84 -16.70
C ASP A 26 10.65 1.37 -15.39
N GLN A 27 10.67 2.21 -14.36
CA GLN A 27 10.03 1.93 -13.09
C GLN A 27 8.50 1.96 -13.19
N LEU A 28 7.96 2.89 -13.97
CA LEU A 28 6.53 2.98 -14.25
C LEU A 28 6.05 1.76 -15.06
N ASP A 29 6.79 1.34 -16.07
CA ASP A 29 6.49 0.12 -16.82
C ASP A 29 6.50 -1.11 -15.90
N LYS A 30 7.53 -1.24 -15.06
CA LYS A 30 7.60 -2.31 -14.06
C LYS A 30 6.44 -2.28 -13.07
N LEU A 31 6.01 -1.10 -12.62
CA LEU A 31 4.83 -0.95 -11.76
C LEU A 31 3.58 -1.46 -12.47
N ASN A 32 3.37 -1.04 -13.72
CA ASN A 32 2.22 -1.49 -14.52
C ASN A 32 2.21 -3.00 -14.74
N GLN A 33 3.36 -3.61 -15.04
CA GLN A 33 3.50 -5.06 -15.17
C GLN A 33 3.11 -5.79 -13.88
N LEU A 34 3.56 -5.30 -12.71
CA LEU A 34 3.22 -5.90 -11.42
C LEU A 34 1.72 -5.77 -11.12
N LEU A 35 1.12 -4.62 -11.40
CA LEU A 35 -0.32 -4.40 -11.21
C LEU A 35 -1.17 -5.27 -12.16
N ALA A 36 -0.69 -5.54 -13.37
CA ALA A 36 -1.33 -6.46 -14.30
C ALA A 36 -1.22 -7.92 -13.82
N SER A 37 -0.10 -8.29 -13.18
CA SER A 37 0.24 -9.68 -12.84
C SER A 37 -0.73 -10.36 -11.86
N SER A 38 -1.36 -9.63 -10.94
CA SER A 38 -2.26 -10.24 -9.96
C SER A 38 -3.29 -9.29 -9.36
N ARG A 39 -4.40 -9.86 -8.88
CA ARG A 39 -5.41 -9.12 -8.11
C ARG A 39 -4.84 -8.61 -6.78
N GLU A 40 -4.02 -9.42 -6.10
CA GLU A 40 -3.37 -9.03 -4.84
C GLU A 40 -2.52 -7.76 -5.01
N ALA A 41 -1.80 -7.62 -6.12
CA ALA A 41 -1.03 -6.42 -6.45
C ALA A 41 -1.91 -5.16 -6.48
N ARG A 42 -3.07 -5.25 -7.14
CA ARG A 42 -4.01 -4.14 -7.29
C ARG A 42 -4.69 -3.78 -5.99
N ASP A 43 -5.05 -4.78 -5.19
CA ASP A 43 -5.66 -4.57 -3.88
C ASP A 43 -4.64 -3.94 -2.91
N TYR A 44 -3.37 -4.37 -2.96
CA TYR A 44 -2.28 -3.73 -2.23
C TYR A 44 -2.09 -2.27 -2.65
N TYR A 45 -2.04 -1.99 -3.96
CA TYR A 45 -1.92 -0.64 -4.49
C TYR A 45 -3.04 0.27 -3.98
N ARG A 46 -4.31 -0.15 -4.09
CA ARG A 46 -5.45 0.63 -3.61
C ARG A 46 -5.37 0.95 -2.13
N ASN A 47 -5.03 -0.05 -1.31
CA ASN A 47 -4.87 0.14 0.13
C ASN A 47 -3.72 1.09 0.45
N PHE A 48 -2.62 1.00 -0.29
CA PHE A 48 -1.47 1.88 -0.12
C PHE A 48 -1.83 3.34 -0.44
N ILE A 49 -2.47 3.59 -1.59
CA ILE A 49 -2.97 4.93 -1.98
C ILE A 49 -3.95 5.47 -0.94
N PHE A 50 -4.87 4.63 -0.46
CA PHE A 50 -5.81 5.03 0.59
C PHE A 50 -5.07 5.47 1.86
N CYS A 51 -4.11 4.69 2.35
CA CYS A 51 -3.32 5.07 3.51
C CYS A 51 -2.58 6.40 3.29
N CYS A 52 -1.95 6.60 2.13
CA CYS A 52 -1.30 7.88 1.78
C CYS A 52 -2.30 9.05 1.82
N SER A 53 -3.51 8.88 1.29
CA SER A 53 -4.54 9.92 1.29
C SER A 53 -5.06 10.29 2.69
N CYS A 54 -5.03 9.35 3.64
CA CYS A 54 -5.38 9.62 5.04
C CYS A 54 -4.30 10.46 5.74
N PHE A 55 -3.01 10.26 5.40
CA PHE A 55 -1.92 11.07 5.95
C PHE A 55 -1.95 12.52 5.43
N GLU A 56 -2.31 12.74 4.17
CA GLU A 56 -2.41 14.10 3.60
C GLU A 56 -3.56 14.93 4.18
N LYS A 57 -4.54 14.29 4.83
CA LYS A 57 -5.72 14.94 5.39
C LYS A 57 -5.66 15.19 6.90
N ASP A 58 -4.53 14.96 7.55
CA ASP A 58 -4.39 14.97 9.02
C ASP A 58 -5.38 14.03 9.76
N GLU A 59 -6.04 13.11 9.05
CA GLU A 59 -7.07 12.23 9.59
C GLU A 59 -6.54 10.81 9.81
N ILE A 60 -5.66 10.62 10.79
CA ILE A 60 -5.56 9.31 11.45
C ILE A 60 -5.33 9.47 12.96
N PRO A 61 -6.40 9.49 13.77
CA PRO A 61 -6.25 9.13 15.17
C PRO A 61 -5.99 7.62 15.23
N VAL A 62 -4.72 7.24 15.39
CA VAL A 62 -4.33 5.85 15.69
C VAL A 62 -4.70 5.57 17.14
N TYR A 63 -5.93 5.12 17.38
CA TYR A 63 -6.33 4.63 18.70
C TYR A 63 -5.66 3.28 18.96
N SER A 64 -4.52 3.30 19.65
CA SER A 64 -3.71 2.13 19.97
C SER A 64 -4.30 1.21 21.05
N ASN A 65 -5.59 1.30 21.38
CA ASN A 65 -6.22 0.49 22.42
C ASN A 65 -7.53 -0.15 21.96
N VAL A 66 -7.44 -1.18 21.13
CA VAL A 66 -8.53 -2.15 21.01
C VAL A 66 -8.49 -3.05 22.24
N HIS A 67 -9.23 -2.70 23.29
CA HIS A 67 -9.72 -3.70 24.23
C HIS A 67 -10.94 -4.37 23.59
N LEU A 68 -10.72 -5.54 22.97
CA LEU A 68 -11.81 -6.43 22.55
C LEU A 68 -12.60 -6.85 23.80
N ARG A 69 -13.67 -6.14 24.13
CA ARG A 69 -14.70 -6.70 25.00
C ARG A 69 -15.61 -7.56 24.13
N LYS A 70 -15.56 -8.87 24.36
CA LYS A 70 -16.63 -9.81 24.02
C LYS A 70 -17.92 -9.28 24.65
N SER A 71 -18.90 -8.89 23.84
CA SER A 71 -20.28 -8.79 24.31
C SER A 71 -20.96 -10.12 24.03
N SER A 72 -21.06 -10.93 25.07
CA SER A 72 -22.09 -11.95 25.18
C SER A 72 -23.41 -11.23 25.48
N GLY A 73 -24.41 -11.45 24.64
CA GLY A 73 -25.79 -11.01 24.81
C GLY A 73 -26.67 -11.86 23.93
#